data_AF-A0A397VI80-F1
#
_entry.id   AF-A0A397VI80-F1
#
_cell.length_a   1.000
_cell.length_b   1.000
_cell.length_c   1.000
_cell.angle_alpha   90.00
_cell.angle_beta   90.00
_cell.angle_gamma   90.00
#
_symmetry.space_group_name_H-M   'P 1'
#
loop_
_entity.id
_entity.type
_entity.pdbx_description
1 polymer ?
#
loop_
_entity_poly.entity_id
_entity_poly.type
_entity_poly.pdbx_seq_one_letter_code
_entity_poly.pdbx_strand_id
1 'polypeptide(L)'
;MNLNSLYLTGSLPISSISTDAGVPKCKKIEIACESHDQGWSSYPRDHGTYNNSWTWGEISIITPKKNNNLEVRLIEKEPITRYRVYTNKHAVDDWQTHNFEFLSHHPLVKSLQPGDIVGLWIRSCYPGWRNYIKRAEIKFYYTV
;
A
#
# COMPACT_ATOMS: atom_id res chain seq x y z
N MET A 1 -5.57 19.95 3.79
CA MET A 1 -4.25 19.31 3.98
C MET A 1 -4.12 18.21 2.95
N ASN A 2 -2.91 17.96 2.44
CA ASN A 2 -2.64 16.87 1.50
C ASN A 2 -2.77 15.52 2.21
N LEU A 3 -3.43 14.55 1.59
CA LEU A 3 -3.61 13.23 2.19
C LEU A 3 -2.30 12.43 2.08
N ASN A 4 -1.87 11.88 3.20
CA ASN A 4 -0.80 10.89 3.31
C ASN A 4 -1.13 9.95 4.47
N SER A 5 -1.89 8.90 4.17
CA SER A 5 -2.43 8.03 5.21
C SER A 5 -2.16 6.57 4.90
N LEU A 6 -1.62 5.85 5.90
CA LEU A 6 -1.56 4.40 5.91
C LEU A 6 -2.99 3.88 6.09
N TYR A 7 -3.50 3.15 5.10
CA TYR A 7 -4.89 2.70 5.07
C TYR A 7 -5.05 1.24 5.48
N LEU A 8 -4.20 0.37 4.94
CA LEU A 8 -4.24 -1.06 5.21
C LEU A 8 -2.82 -1.59 5.40
N THR A 9 -2.65 -2.48 6.36
CA THR A 9 -1.41 -3.23 6.56
C THR A 9 -1.67 -4.73 6.46
N GLY A 10 -0.65 -5.47 6.09
CA GLY A 10 -0.60 -6.92 6.26
C GLY A 10 0.83 -7.35 6.56
N SER A 11 1.00 -8.48 7.21
CA SER A 11 2.32 -8.95 7.66
C SER A 11 2.66 -10.31 7.08
N LEU A 12 3.92 -10.50 6.68
CA LEU A 12 4.44 -11.85 6.46
C LEU A 12 4.50 -12.57 7.81
N PRO A 13 3.99 -13.81 7.93
CA PRO A 13 4.00 -14.53 9.21
C PRO A 13 5.41 -14.61 9.81
N ILE A 14 5.46 -14.54 11.13
CA ILE A 14 6.70 -14.76 11.88
C ILE A 14 6.99 -16.26 11.87
N SER A 15 8.25 -16.65 11.68
CA SER A 15 8.66 -18.03 11.92
C SER A 15 8.58 -18.32 13.42
N SER A 16 7.63 -19.14 13.86
CA SER A 16 7.69 -19.73 15.20
C SER A 16 8.90 -20.67 15.24
N ILE A 17 9.75 -20.52 16.26
CA ILE A 17 10.96 -21.33 16.48
C ILE A 17 10.65 -22.85 16.62
N SER A 18 9.38 -23.26 16.66
CA SER A 18 8.93 -24.61 17.03
C SER A 18 8.14 -25.39 15.97
N THR A 19 8.09 -24.96 14.71
CA THR A 19 7.42 -25.73 13.65
C THR A 19 8.44 -26.26 12.65
N ASP A 20 8.37 -27.55 12.28
CA ASP A 20 9.14 -28.15 11.17
C ASP A 20 8.88 -27.46 9.81
N ALA A 21 7.90 -26.57 9.74
CA ALA A 21 7.70 -25.63 8.64
C ALA A 21 8.89 -24.66 8.58
N GLY A 22 9.54 -24.60 7.42
CA GLY A 22 10.67 -23.74 7.15
C GLY A 22 10.33 -22.24 7.26
N VAL A 23 11.38 -21.42 7.13
CA VAL A 23 11.26 -19.97 7.25
C VAL A 23 10.36 -19.41 6.14
N PRO A 24 9.27 -18.68 6.45
CA PRO A 24 8.37 -18.13 5.45
C PRO A 24 9.11 -17.24 4.45
N LYS A 25 9.04 -17.59 3.17
CA LYS A 25 9.63 -16.77 2.09
C LYS A 25 8.54 -16.28 1.15
N CYS A 26 8.30 -14.97 1.17
CA CYS A 26 7.33 -14.34 0.28
C CYS A 26 7.70 -14.60 -1.20
N LYS A 27 6.70 -15.00 -1.98
CA LYS A 27 6.79 -15.30 -3.42
C LYS A 27 5.96 -14.34 -4.25
N LYS A 28 4.85 -13.85 -3.71
CA LYS A 28 3.98 -12.88 -4.38
C LYS A 28 3.19 -12.09 -3.35
N ILE A 29 2.96 -10.82 -3.66
CA ILE A 29 1.94 -10.00 -3.02
C ILE A 29 0.93 -9.61 -4.07
N GLU A 30 -0.35 -9.78 -3.76
CA GLU A 30 -1.45 -9.25 -4.55
C GLU A 30 -2.22 -8.24 -3.73
N ILE A 31 -2.62 -7.16 -4.37
CA ILE A 31 -3.43 -6.13 -3.72
C ILE A 31 -4.57 -5.76 -4.65
N ALA A 32 -5.75 -5.70 -4.05
CA ALA A 32 -6.95 -5.19 -4.67
C ALA A 32 -7.41 -3.96 -3.90
N CYS A 33 -7.77 -2.90 -4.61
CA CYS A 33 -8.25 -1.65 -4.02
C CYS A 33 -9.38 -1.10 -4.88
N GLU A 34 -10.49 -0.71 -4.26
CA GLU A 34 -11.56 0.05 -4.90
C GLU A 34 -11.51 1.48 -4.37
N SER A 35 -11.16 2.42 -5.25
CA SER A 35 -10.97 3.82 -4.88
C SER A 35 -11.50 4.77 -5.94
N HIS A 36 -11.80 5.99 -5.53
CA HIS A 36 -12.07 7.08 -6.45
C HIS A 36 -11.46 8.37 -5.90
N ASP A 37 -11.44 9.39 -6.75
CA ASP A 37 -11.08 10.72 -6.31
C ASP A 37 -12.29 11.60 -6.10
N GLN A 38 -12.12 12.67 -5.34
CA GLN A 38 -13.05 13.76 -5.36
C GLN A 38 -12.25 15.04 -5.29
N GLY A 39 -12.33 15.84 -6.35
CA GLY A 39 -11.74 17.16 -6.37
C GLY A 39 -12.45 18.09 -7.32
N TRP A 40 -12.41 19.38 -7.00
CA TRP A 40 -12.81 20.42 -7.95
C TRP A 40 -11.69 20.62 -8.96
N SER A 41 -12.03 20.66 -10.25
CA SER A 41 -11.08 20.92 -11.32
C SER A 41 -11.48 22.10 -12.20
N SER A 42 -10.50 22.92 -12.56
CA SER A 42 -10.58 23.93 -13.61
C SER A 42 -10.16 23.40 -14.99
N TYR A 43 -9.88 22.09 -15.11
CA TYR A 43 -9.41 21.41 -16.32
C TYR A 43 -10.48 20.44 -16.84
N PRO A 44 -11.60 20.93 -17.40
CA PRO A 44 -12.72 20.07 -17.79
C PRO A 44 -12.36 19.05 -18.87
N ARG A 45 -11.31 19.32 -19.67
CA ARG A 45 -10.82 18.39 -20.71
C ARG A 45 -10.13 17.16 -20.14
N ASP A 46 -9.63 17.25 -18.90
CA ASP A 46 -8.93 16.15 -18.23
C ASP A 46 -9.87 15.33 -17.35
N HIS A 47 -11.12 15.78 -17.16
CA HIS A 47 -12.14 15.08 -16.38
C HIS A 47 -12.34 13.65 -16.88
N GLY A 48 -12.22 12.67 -15.96
CA GLY A 48 -12.32 11.25 -16.27
C GLY A 48 -11.09 10.64 -16.97
N THR A 49 -10.03 11.41 -17.17
CA THR A 49 -8.74 10.94 -17.68
C THR A 49 -7.72 10.79 -16.55
N TYR A 50 -6.51 10.32 -16.85
CA TYR A 50 -5.40 10.32 -15.87
C TYR A 50 -4.55 11.59 -15.92
N ASN A 51 -4.79 12.49 -16.88
CA ASN A 51 -4.09 13.75 -16.97
C ASN A 51 -4.44 14.62 -15.77
N ASN A 52 -3.43 15.32 -15.24
CA ASN A 52 -3.59 16.17 -14.06
C ASN A 52 -4.26 15.47 -12.87
N SER A 53 -4.19 14.14 -12.74
CA SER A 53 -4.73 13.48 -11.55
C SER A 53 -3.82 13.67 -10.35
N TRP A 54 -4.43 13.97 -9.20
CA TRP A 54 -3.70 14.29 -7.96
C TRP A 54 -4.04 13.36 -6.82
N THR A 55 -4.57 12.17 -7.10
CA THR A 55 -4.77 11.12 -6.10
C THR A 55 -4.21 9.79 -6.58
N TRP A 56 -3.54 9.09 -5.67
CA TRP A 56 -2.86 7.84 -5.99
C TRP A 56 -2.72 6.95 -4.76
N GLY A 57 -2.38 5.69 -5.00
CA GLY A 57 -1.97 4.74 -3.97
C GLY A 57 -0.48 4.44 -4.04
N GLU A 58 0.11 4.13 -2.89
CA GLU A 58 1.49 3.67 -2.79
C GLU A 58 1.61 2.44 -1.87
N ILE A 59 2.61 1.61 -2.09
CA ILE A 59 2.93 0.49 -1.19
C ILE A 59 4.34 0.64 -0.63
N SER A 60 4.55 0.15 0.58
CA SER A 60 5.86 0.13 1.22
C SER A 60 6.05 -1.06 2.16
N ILE A 61 7.30 -1.38 2.46
CA ILE A 61 7.65 -2.16 3.65
C ILE A 61 7.75 -1.23 4.85
N ILE A 62 7.08 -1.61 5.93
CA ILE A 62 7.12 -0.99 7.24
C ILE A 62 7.85 -1.96 8.15
N THR A 63 9.11 -1.67 8.45
CA THR A 63 9.90 -2.50 9.37
C THR A 63 9.59 -2.09 10.81
N PRO A 64 8.98 -2.97 11.61
CA PRO A 64 8.77 -2.68 13.02
C PRO A 64 10.10 -2.75 13.78
N LYS A 65 10.42 -1.75 14.60
CA LYS A 65 11.57 -1.86 15.51
C LYS A 65 11.32 -2.94 16.55
N LYS A 66 12.34 -3.77 16.83
CA LYS A 66 12.43 -4.51 18.09
C LYS A 66 12.87 -3.53 19.18
N ASN A 67 11.93 -3.01 19.97
CA ASN A 67 12.28 -2.44 21.27
C ASN A 67 12.27 -3.57 22.29
N ASN A 68 13.39 -3.78 22.98
CA ASN A 68 13.55 -4.89 23.92
C ASN A 68 12.62 -4.82 25.14
N ASN A 69 11.88 -3.71 25.37
CA ASN A 69 11.21 -3.47 26.65
C ASN A 69 9.71 -3.07 26.60
N LEU A 70 8.99 -3.12 25.48
CA LEU A 70 7.51 -3.02 25.47
C LEU A 70 6.96 -3.41 24.09
N GLU A 71 5.91 -4.23 24.06
CA GLU A 71 5.23 -4.80 22.88
C GLU A 71 4.48 -3.77 22.01
N VAL A 72 5.07 -2.61 21.75
CA VAL A 72 4.50 -1.62 20.83
C VAL A 72 5.47 -1.42 19.69
N ARG A 73 5.14 -2.03 18.54
CA ARG A 73 5.85 -1.82 17.26
C ARG A 73 5.56 -0.39 16.77
N LEU A 74 6.37 0.58 17.18
CA LEU A 74 6.28 1.96 16.69
C LEU A 74 6.79 2.03 15.24
N ILE A 75 5.97 2.61 14.34
CA ILE A 75 6.38 2.97 12.98
C ILE A 75 7.18 4.27 13.10
N GLU A 76 8.50 4.18 13.26
CA GLU A 76 9.31 5.35 13.59
C GLU A 76 9.51 6.34 12.44
N LYS A 77 9.45 5.90 11.18
CA LYS A 77 9.71 6.77 10.03
C LYS A 77 8.85 6.36 8.84
N GLU A 78 8.48 7.36 8.04
CA GLU A 78 7.96 7.10 6.70
C GLU A 78 8.94 6.15 5.99
N PRO A 79 8.44 5.08 5.37
CA PRO A 79 9.27 4.08 4.70
C PRO A 79 10.16 4.75 3.64
N ILE A 80 11.44 4.33 3.62
CA ILE A 80 12.47 4.90 2.74
C ILE A 80 12.10 4.72 1.25
N THR A 81 11.34 3.67 0.93
CA THR A 81 10.89 3.39 -0.42
C THR A 81 9.39 3.12 -0.44
N ARG A 82 8.68 3.93 -1.21
CA ARG A 82 7.28 3.73 -1.59
C ARG A 82 7.19 3.51 -3.09
N TYR A 83 6.37 2.55 -3.51
CA TYR A 83 6.09 2.29 -4.91
C TYR A 83 4.67 2.78 -5.20
N ARG A 84 4.50 3.74 -6.12
CA ARG A 84 3.16 4.12 -6.60
C ARG A 84 2.55 2.93 -7.34
N VAL A 85 1.31 2.59 -7.00
CA VAL A 85 0.62 1.38 -7.49
C VAL A 85 -0.60 1.67 -8.37
N TYR A 86 -1.22 2.83 -8.20
CA TYR A 86 -2.30 3.30 -9.07
C TYR A 86 -2.41 4.82 -9.00
N THR A 87 -3.13 5.39 -9.96
CA THR A 87 -3.61 6.78 -9.96
C THR A 87 -5.11 6.73 -10.27
N ASN A 88 -5.96 7.48 -9.58
CA ASN A 88 -7.38 7.54 -9.94
C ASN A 88 -7.59 8.44 -11.16
N LYS A 89 -8.65 8.21 -11.93
CA LYS A 89 -9.14 9.17 -12.93
C LYS A 89 -9.55 10.48 -12.27
N HIS A 90 -9.15 11.57 -12.90
CA HIS A 90 -9.25 12.95 -12.45
C HIS A 90 -10.69 13.44 -12.28
N ALA A 91 -11.00 13.91 -11.06
CA ALA A 91 -12.23 14.59 -10.65
C ALA A 91 -13.51 13.77 -10.87
N VAL A 92 -13.43 12.45 -10.74
CA VAL A 92 -14.54 11.50 -10.94
C VAL A 92 -14.80 10.70 -9.68
N ASP A 93 -16.07 10.63 -9.28
CA ASP A 93 -16.57 9.90 -8.11
C ASP A 93 -16.94 8.43 -8.40
N ASP A 94 -16.86 7.99 -9.66
CA ASP A 94 -16.99 6.58 -10.01
C ASP A 94 -15.88 5.73 -9.37
N TRP A 95 -16.31 4.68 -8.68
CA TRP A 95 -15.41 3.68 -8.09
C TRP A 95 -14.56 2.97 -9.15
N GLN A 96 -13.24 3.01 -8.96
CA GLN A 96 -12.26 2.36 -9.81
C GLN A 96 -11.64 1.17 -9.08
N THR A 97 -11.55 0.03 -9.78
CA THR A 97 -10.88 -1.15 -9.25
C THR A 97 -9.42 -1.18 -9.71
N HIS A 98 -8.51 -1.24 -8.75
CA HIS A 98 -7.07 -1.32 -8.94
C HIS A 98 -6.56 -2.65 -8.41
N ASN A 99 -5.99 -3.46 -9.29
CA ASN A 99 -5.35 -4.73 -8.94
C ASN A 99 -3.88 -4.64 -9.32
N PHE A 100 -2.99 -5.00 -8.40
CA PHE A 100 -1.56 -4.96 -8.63
C PHE A 100 -0.86 -6.12 -7.93
N GLU A 101 0.15 -6.64 -8.61
CA GLU A 101 0.94 -7.77 -8.15
C GLU A 101 2.42 -7.40 -8.06
N PHE A 102 3.06 -7.93 -7.03
CA PHE A 102 4.50 -7.92 -6.88
C PHE A 102 4.98 -9.36 -6.84
N LEU A 103 5.72 -9.78 -7.86
CA LEU A 103 6.28 -11.12 -7.96
C LEU A 103 7.61 -11.24 -7.21
N SER A 104 8.09 -12.47 -7.04
CA SER A 104 9.30 -12.79 -6.27
C SER A 104 10.58 -12.09 -6.72
N HIS A 105 10.63 -11.60 -7.96
CA HIS A 105 11.78 -10.88 -8.47
C HIS A 105 11.76 -9.37 -8.14
N HIS A 106 10.60 -8.83 -7.75
CA HIS A 106 10.46 -7.41 -7.43
C HIS A 106 11.25 -7.06 -6.16
N PRO A 107 11.98 -5.92 -6.13
CA PRO A 107 12.80 -5.56 -4.96
C PRO A 107 12.03 -5.57 -3.64
N LEU A 108 10.80 -5.05 -3.61
CA LEU A 108 9.91 -5.11 -2.44
C LEU A 108 9.73 -6.54 -1.92
N VAL A 109 9.45 -7.52 -2.79
CA VAL A 109 9.22 -8.91 -2.35
C VAL A 109 10.53 -9.57 -1.95
N LYS A 110 11.62 -9.30 -2.68
CA LYS A 110 12.96 -9.82 -2.36
C LYS A 110 13.45 -9.40 -0.97
N SER A 111 13.11 -8.19 -0.53
CA SER A 111 13.58 -7.67 0.76
C SER A 111 12.77 -8.14 1.96
N LEU A 112 11.54 -8.64 1.77
CA LEU A 112 10.65 -9.02 2.87
C LEU A 112 11.22 -10.16 3.70
N GLN A 113 11.24 -9.93 5.02
CA GLN A 113 11.58 -10.91 6.05
C GLN A 113 10.33 -11.33 6.84
N PRO A 114 10.34 -12.52 7.47
CA PRO A 114 9.30 -12.92 8.41
C PRO A 114 9.04 -11.83 9.46
N GLY A 115 7.78 -11.45 9.62
CA GLY A 115 7.35 -10.40 10.55
C GLY A 115 7.39 -8.97 10.01
N ASP A 116 7.93 -8.73 8.80
CA ASP A 116 7.81 -7.44 8.12
C ASP A 116 6.35 -7.14 7.78
N ILE A 117 6.02 -5.85 7.81
CA ILE A 117 4.69 -5.34 7.49
C ILE A 117 4.74 -4.68 6.12
N VAL A 118 3.72 -4.90 5.30
CA VAL A 118 3.49 -4.18 4.06
C VAL A 118 2.29 -3.26 4.26
N GLY A 119 2.44 -1.99 3.89
CA GLY A 119 1.42 -0.97 4.04
C GLY A 119 0.97 -0.40 2.70
N LEU A 120 -0.35 -0.26 2.52
CA LEU A 120 -0.99 0.50 1.46
C LEU A 120 -1.26 1.92 1.96
N TRP A 121 -0.71 2.90 1.25
CA TRP A 121 -0.84 4.32 1.52
C TRP A 121 -1.74 4.98 0.50
N ILE A 122 -2.55 5.92 0.98
CA ILE A 122 -3.50 6.67 0.18
C ILE A 122 -3.05 8.13 0.18
N ARG A 123 -2.95 8.70 -1.03
CA ARG A 123 -2.33 10.00 -1.24
C ARG A 123 -3.24 10.97 -1.99
N SER A 124 -3.13 12.25 -1.64
CA SER A 124 -3.60 13.37 -2.46
C SER A 124 -2.60 14.55 -2.44
N CYS A 125 -2.45 15.25 -3.56
CA CYS A 125 -1.48 16.35 -3.69
C CYS A 125 -2.03 17.73 -3.26
N TYR A 126 -3.35 17.90 -3.15
CA TYR A 126 -3.97 19.20 -2.86
C TYR A 126 -5.13 19.09 -1.87
N PRO A 127 -5.40 20.12 -1.03
CA PRO A 127 -6.45 20.09 -0.02
C PRO A 127 -7.86 19.87 -0.56
N GLY A 128 -8.14 20.32 -1.79
CA GLY A 128 -9.41 20.13 -2.46
C GLY A 128 -9.60 18.74 -3.04
N TRP A 129 -8.57 17.90 -2.98
CA TRP A 129 -8.56 16.55 -3.54
C TRP A 129 -8.54 15.51 -2.42
N ARG A 130 -9.49 14.58 -2.48
CA ARG A 130 -9.60 13.45 -1.58
C ARG A 130 -9.52 12.15 -2.38
N ASN A 131 -8.86 11.16 -1.80
CA ASN A 131 -8.83 9.80 -2.33
C ASN A 131 -9.65 8.94 -1.37
N TYR A 132 -10.78 8.45 -1.83
CA TYR A 132 -11.69 7.62 -1.05
C TYR A 132 -11.45 6.16 -1.36
N ILE A 133 -11.47 5.33 -0.33
CA ILE A 133 -11.35 3.87 -0.45
C ILE A 133 -12.64 3.25 0.06
N LYS A 134 -13.22 2.36 -0.74
CA LYS A 134 -14.37 1.54 -0.36
C LYS A 134 -13.94 0.18 0.13
N ARG A 135 -12.91 -0.40 -0.50
CA ARG A 135 -12.38 -1.71 -0.15
C ARG A 135 -10.88 -1.76 -0.47
N ALA A 136 -10.11 -2.40 0.39
CA ALA A 136 -8.74 -2.80 0.04
C ALA A 136 -8.43 -4.17 0.66
N GLU A 137 -7.56 -4.92 0.01
CA GLU A 137 -7.12 -6.24 0.45
C GLU A 137 -5.65 -6.43 0.07
N ILE A 138 -4.85 -7.02 0.99
CA ILE A 138 -3.46 -7.42 0.73
C ILE A 138 -3.37 -8.93 0.96
N LYS A 139 -2.93 -9.68 -0.06
CA LYS A 139 -2.69 -11.12 0.00
C LYS A 139 -1.21 -11.41 -0.11
N PHE A 140 -0.72 -12.30 0.75
CA PHE A 140 0.64 -12.82 0.72
C PHE A 140 0.63 -14.27 0.27
N TYR A 141 1.51 -14.60 -0.66
CA TYR A 141 1.79 -15.96 -1.06
C TYR A 141 3.24 -16.25 -0.70
N TYR A 142 3.47 -17.27 0.13
CA TYR A 142 4.79 -17.58 0.68
C TYR A 142 4.97 -19.10 0.77
N THR A 143 6.23 -19.53 0.79
CA THR A 143 6.58 -20.93 1.09
C THR A 143 6.62 -21.15 2.58
N VAL A 144 6.24 -22.35 3.00
CA VAL A 144 6.52 -22.94 4.32
C VAL A 144 7.47 -24.11 4.16
#